data_AF-A0AAQ6A776-F1
#
_entry.id   AF-A0AAQ6A776-F1
#
_cell.length_a   1.000
_cell.length_b   1.000
_cell.length_c   1.000
_cell.angle_alpha   90.00
_cell.angle_beta   90.00
_cell.angle_gamma   90.00
#
_symmetry.space_group_name_H-M   'P 1'
#
loop_
_entity.id
_entity.type
_entity.pdbx_description
1 polymer ?
#
loop_
_entity_poly.entity_id
_entity_poly.type
_entity_poly.pdbx_seq_one_letter_code
_entity_poly.pdbx_strand_id
1 'polypeptide(L)'
;TALALSSCSRKSSDINQPDESNKMGHHTMLFNSDYLIVRRGQEFQVKITFNRPYKPAEDKFAVEFVIGSSPQYSKGTYIPVFPTKERQSTWEGRITNTSDNVVTMGITPAANCIVGKYHMYVAVLTPHGIRRTKRDNSRDLYILFNPWAADDAVFLNDEKERKECVMTEMGIIYHGAYDDVAERDWNYGQFNYGVLDACLYIMDRSEMPITNRGDPIKVTRKASAMLNSRDDEGVLVGNWSGDYTYGVAPTSWTGSTDILLSYTSSKMPICYAQCWVYAAVFNTFLRCLGIPSRVVTNFYSAHDNDGNLKTDIILDENGRIDRNRTRDSIWNYHCWNECYMSRPDLPPGFGGWQVVDATPQETSDGMYRCGPASVQAIKHGQICYPFDAAFVFAEVNSDVVFYSRSKDGTMEKGKTCQQVITMSVLFYQKSTNTLVYFYPGSTEERTALEKAEEYGCKREKSDPALADVDLVLPTLEISIGDDFELNLEFINRSDEQRTADVYINGSVVYYTGVTSSEFLFRTPTVNLGPQKSE
;
A
#
# COMPACT_ATOMS: atom_id res chain seq x y z
N THR A 1 -41.49 27.74 27.40
CA THR A 1 -40.91 26.39 27.65
C THR A 1 -39.54 26.32 26.99
N ALA A 2 -38.50 25.89 27.71
CA ALA A 2 -37.15 25.78 27.13
C ALA A 2 -37.14 24.75 25.98
N LEU A 3 -36.34 25.02 24.95
CA LEU A 3 -36.11 24.05 23.88
C LEU A 3 -35.43 22.82 24.49
N ALA A 4 -35.99 21.64 24.23
CA ALA A 4 -35.46 20.36 24.66
C ALA A 4 -35.57 19.37 23.50
N LEU A 5 -34.61 18.46 23.37
CA LEU A 5 -34.68 17.44 22.35
C LEU A 5 -35.79 16.44 22.70
N SER A 6 -36.70 16.18 21.76
CA SER A 6 -37.71 15.11 21.88
C SER A 6 -37.15 13.80 21.35
N SER A 7 -36.47 13.84 20.20
CA SER A 7 -35.74 12.71 19.62
C SER A 7 -34.73 13.22 18.58
N CYS A 8 -33.69 12.44 18.34
CA CYS A 8 -32.80 12.63 17.19
C CYS A 8 -32.77 11.26 16.53
N SER A 9 -33.75 11.02 15.65
CA SER A 9 -33.91 9.73 14.99
C SER A 9 -33.27 9.79 13.61
N ARG A 10 -32.52 8.74 13.28
CA ARG A 10 -32.14 8.38 11.92
C ARG A 10 -33.14 7.43 11.23
N LYS A 11 -34.05 6.83 12.01
CA LYS A 11 -35.09 5.91 11.51
C LYS A 11 -36.45 6.62 11.45
N SER A 12 -37.00 6.78 10.24
CA SER A 12 -38.43 6.92 10.02
C SER A 12 -38.87 5.86 9.00
N SER A 13 -40.05 5.29 9.19
CA SER A 13 -40.66 4.25 8.37
C SER A 13 -41.21 4.75 7.03
N ASP A 14 -40.53 5.71 6.39
CA ASP A 14 -40.95 6.33 5.12
C ASP A 14 -39.84 6.30 4.08
N ILE A 15 -40.24 6.11 2.82
CA ILE A 15 -39.46 5.86 1.59
C ILE A 15 -38.50 7.02 1.17
N ASN A 16 -38.23 7.99 2.05
CA ASN A 16 -37.24 9.06 1.81
C ASN A 16 -36.27 9.19 3.02
N GLN A 17 -35.29 8.29 3.10
CA GLN A 17 -34.30 8.27 4.20
C GLN A 17 -33.17 9.31 3.96
N PRO A 18 -32.93 10.26 4.89
CA PRO A 18 -31.79 11.18 4.80
C PRO A 18 -30.45 10.46 4.74
N ASP A 19 -30.33 9.32 5.41
CA ASP A 19 -29.10 8.52 5.44
C ASP A 19 -28.80 7.89 4.06
N GLU A 20 -29.81 7.48 3.30
CA GLU A 20 -29.62 6.97 1.95
C GLU A 20 -29.14 8.08 1.01
N SER A 21 -29.75 9.27 1.09
CA SER A 21 -29.31 10.43 0.30
C SER A 21 -27.89 10.87 0.66
N ASN A 22 -27.55 10.91 1.96
CA ASN A 22 -26.20 11.20 2.41
C ASN A 22 -25.22 10.14 1.90
N LYS A 23 -25.50 8.84 2.09
CA LYS A 23 -24.62 7.75 1.64
C LYS A 23 -24.42 7.77 0.12
N MET A 24 -25.46 8.08 -0.64
CA MET A 24 -25.36 8.26 -2.09
C MET A 24 -24.45 9.44 -2.45
N GLY A 25 -24.70 10.62 -1.88
CA GLY A 25 -23.90 11.82 -2.15
C GLY A 25 -22.43 11.69 -1.74
N HIS A 26 -22.15 10.92 -0.68
CA HIS A 26 -20.80 10.69 -0.16
C HIS A 26 -20.10 9.45 -0.73
N HIS A 27 -20.71 8.72 -1.67
CA HIS A 27 -20.11 7.50 -2.24
C HIS A 27 -19.76 6.46 -1.16
N THR A 28 -20.69 6.23 -0.24
CA THR A 28 -20.56 5.30 0.90
C THR A 28 -21.74 4.34 1.02
N MET A 29 -22.58 4.27 -0.01
CA MET A 29 -23.77 3.40 -0.06
C MET A 29 -23.44 1.90 -0.09
N LEU A 30 -22.25 1.52 -0.56
CA LEU A 30 -21.84 0.11 -0.67
C LEU A 30 -21.46 -0.51 0.66
N PHE A 31 -21.01 0.30 1.64
CA PHE A 31 -20.63 -0.21 2.96
C PHE A 31 -21.81 -0.90 3.64
N ASN A 32 -21.63 -2.18 3.93
CA ASN A 32 -22.54 -2.96 4.75
C ASN A 32 -22.36 -2.56 6.22
N SER A 33 -23.04 -1.47 6.61
CA SER A 33 -22.99 -0.89 7.94
C SER A 33 -24.31 -0.23 8.30
N ASP A 34 -24.75 -0.47 9.55
CA ASP A 34 -25.93 0.16 10.14
C ASP A 34 -25.74 1.64 10.46
N TYR A 35 -24.49 2.13 10.43
CA TYR A 35 -24.18 3.51 10.77
C TYR A 35 -24.16 4.41 9.52
N LEU A 36 -24.35 5.71 9.74
CA LEU A 36 -24.07 6.72 8.73
C LEU A 36 -22.55 6.76 8.48
N ILE A 37 -22.16 6.74 7.23
CA ILE A 37 -20.76 6.88 6.79
C ILE A 37 -20.74 8.04 5.81
N VAL A 38 -19.94 9.05 6.10
CA VAL A 38 -19.75 10.23 5.25
C VAL A 38 -18.26 10.46 5.02
N ARG A 39 -17.93 11.36 4.11
CA ARG A 39 -16.55 11.75 3.80
C ARG A 39 -16.33 13.20 4.20
N ARG A 40 -15.14 13.51 4.72
CA ARG A 40 -14.77 14.86 5.16
C ARG A 40 -14.81 15.90 4.03
N GLY A 41 -14.90 17.19 4.34
CA GLY A 41 -14.92 18.24 3.32
C GLY A 41 -16.20 18.33 2.49
N GLN A 42 -17.25 17.56 2.80
CA GLN A 42 -18.52 17.55 2.07
C GLN A 42 -19.71 17.64 3.04
N GLU A 43 -20.73 18.42 2.66
CA GLU A 43 -21.93 18.62 3.47
C GLU A 43 -22.80 17.36 3.51
N PHE A 44 -23.22 16.95 4.72
CA PHE A 44 -24.29 15.97 4.93
C PHE A 44 -25.42 16.58 5.77
N GLN A 45 -26.62 15.99 5.69
CA GLN A 45 -27.79 16.51 6.39
C GLN A 45 -28.20 15.63 7.57
N VAL A 46 -28.58 16.27 8.68
CA VAL A 46 -29.18 15.60 9.84
C VAL A 46 -30.52 16.24 10.19
N LYS A 47 -31.48 15.42 10.62
CA LYS A 47 -32.77 15.88 11.14
C LYS A 47 -32.77 15.85 12.67
N ILE A 48 -33.21 16.94 13.28
CA ILE A 48 -33.21 17.13 14.73
C ILE A 48 -34.64 17.47 15.15
N THR A 49 -35.24 16.64 16.02
CA THR A 49 -36.61 16.84 16.49
C THR A 49 -36.62 17.40 17.91
N PHE A 50 -37.08 18.63 18.03
CA PHE A 50 -37.24 19.31 19.30
C PHE A 50 -38.64 19.06 19.90
N ASN A 51 -38.85 19.51 21.13
CA ASN A 51 -40.13 19.45 21.84
C ASN A 51 -41.12 20.55 21.40
N ARG A 52 -40.66 21.56 20.66
CA ARG A 52 -41.45 22.66 20.08
C ARG A 52 -40.73 23.21 18.84
N PRO A 53 -41.37 24.09 18.05
CA PRO A 53 -40.70 24.71 16.92
C PRO A 53 -39.47 25.51 17.34
N TYR A 54 -38.40 25.40 16.55
CA TYR A 54 -37.15 26.13 16.74
C TYR A 54 -37.34 27.61 16.40
N LYS A 55 -36.89 28.50 17.29
CA LYS A 55 -36.94 29.94 17.11
C LYS A 55 -35.52 30.53 17.00
N PRO A 56 -35.05 30.89 15.80
CA PRO A 56 -33.66 31.32 15.59
C PRO A 56 -33.18 32.49 16.45
N ALA A 57 -34.07 33.41 16.82
CA ALA A 57 -33.74 34.58 17.63
C ALA A 57 -33.62 34.29 19.14
N GLU A 58 -34.25 33.21 19.62
CA GLU A 58 -34.34 32.88 21.05
C GLU A 58 -33.50 31.65 21.40
N ASP A 59 -33.46 30.66 20.50
CA ASP A 59 -32.91 29.34 20.75
C ASP A 59 -31.48 29.21 20.25
N LYS A 60 -30.61 28.66 21.10
CA LYS A 60 -29.22 28.35 20.74
C LYS A 60 -28.95 26.87 20.97
N PHE A 61 -28.47 26.19 19.95
CA PHE A 61 -28.03 24.80 20.04
C PHE A 61 -26.78 24.56 19.19
N ALA A 62 -26.12 23.43 19.44
CA ALA A 62 -25.03 22.90 18.64
C ALA A 62 -25.21 21.39 18.44
N VAL A 63 -24.75 20.89 17.30
CA VAL A 63 -24.51 19.45 17.09
C VAL A 63 -23.04 19.20 17.41
N GLU A 64 -22.77 18.40 18.41
CA GLU A 64 -21.40 18.14 18.89
C GLU A 64 -20.93 16.77 18.40
N PHE A 65 -19.73 16.73 17.81
CA PHE A 65 -19.05 15.51 17.41
C PHE A 65 -17.87 15.25 18.35
N VAL A 66 -17.74 14.01 18.79
CA VAL A 66 -16.72 13.59 19.75
C VAL A 66 -16.02 12.34 19.26
N ILE A 67 -14.69 12.31 19.35
CA ILE A 67 -13.87 11.13 19.03
C ILE A 67 -12.74 10.95 20.05
N GLY A 68 -12.40 9.69 20.34
CA GLY A 68 -11.36 9.32 21.31
C GLY A 68 -11.82 9.38 22.77
N SER A 69 -10.95 8.93 23.67
CA SER A 69 -11.25 8.77 25.10
C SER A 69 -11.19 10.07 25.91
N SER A 70 -10.46 11.09 25.43
CA SER A 70 -10.29 12.40 26.09
C SER A 70 -10.47 13.55 25.09
N PRO A 71 -11.72 13.86 24.71
CA PRO A 71 -12.05 14.85 23.68
C PRO A 71 -11.65 16.28 24.09
N GLN A 72 -11.01 17.01 23.18
CA GLN A 72 -10.52 18.37 23.39
C GLN A 72 -10.78 19.22 22.15
N TYR A 73 -11.28 20.44 22.37
CA TYR A 73 -11.54 21.39 21.29
C TYR A 73 -10.26 21.76 20.53
N SER A 74 -9.18 22.06 21.26
CA SER A 74 -7.87 22.46 20.70
C SER A 74 -7.19 21.38 19.88
N LYS A 75 -7.61 20.12 20.01
CA LYS A 75 -7.05 18.97 19.28
C LYS A 75 -7.98 18.47 18.17
N GLY A 76 -9.12 19.13 17.94
CA GLY A 76 -10.09 18.71 16.95
C GLY A 76 -10.79 17.39 17.28
N THR A 77 -10.79 16.95 18.55
CA THR A 77 -11.45 15.72 19.00
C THR A 77 -12.80 15.96 19.68
N TYR A 78 -13.12 17.23 19.97
CA TYR A 78 -14.45 17.72 20.31
C TYR A 78 -14.83 18.89 19.38
N ILE A 79 -15.88 18.72 18.59
CA ILE A 79 -16.28 19.64 17.52
C ILE A 79 -17.74 20.07 17.71
N PRO A 80 -18.01 21.24 18.33
CA PRO A 80 -19.35 21.80 18.37
C PRO A 80 -19.66 22.51 17.04
N VAL A 81 -20.70 22.09 16.35
CA VAL A 81 -21.16 22.69 15.08
C VAL A 81 -22.40 23.52 15.32
N PHE A 82 -22.35 24.80 14.97
CA PHE A 82 -23.44 25.75 15.20
C PHE A 82 -24.26 25.98 13.91
N PRO A 83 -25.57 26.27 14.02
CA PRO A 83 -26.45 26.49 12.87
C PRO A 83 -26.32 27.87 12.21
N THR A 84 -25.58 28.81 12.81
CA THR A 84 -25.46 30.20 12.37
C THR A 84 -24.00 30.61 12.18
N LYS A 85 -23.75 31.53 11.23
CA LYS A 85 -22.40 32.06 10.93
C LYS A 85 -21.81 32.93 12.04
N GLU A 86 -22.63 33.39 12.97
CA GLU A 86 -22.22 34.25 14.09
C GLU A 86 -21.27 33.54 15.06
N ARG A 87 -21.38 32.21 15.17
CA ARG A 87 -20.54 31.40 16.04
C ARG A 87 -19.79 30.37 15.20
N GLN A 88 -18.56 30.69 14.87
CA GLN A 88 -17.73 29.83 14.04
C GLN A 88 -17.16 28.65 14.84
N SER A 89 -17.14 27.51 14.19
CA SER A 89 -16.40 26.30 14.56
C SER A 89 -15.51 25.90 13.40
N THR A 90 -14.60 24.95 13.61
CA THR A 90 -13.77 24.41 12.53
C THR A 90 -14.60 23.70 11.45
N TRP A 91 -15.78 23.20 11.80
CA TRP A 91 -16.77 22.67 10.85
C TRP A 91 -17.87 23.69 10.63
N GLU A 92 -18.49 23.65 9.45
CA GLU A 92 -19.57 24.55 9.12
C GLU A 92 -20.94 23.90 9.36
N GLY A 93 -21.90 24.70 9.79
CA GLY A 93 -23.27 24.27 9.99
C GLY A 93 -24.25 25.32 9.49
N ARG A 94 -25.35 24.87 8.89
CA ARG A 94 -26.45 25.74 8.47
C ARG A 94 -27.79 25.03 8.55
N ILE A 95 -28.85 25.77 8.81
CA ILE A 95 -30.21 25.23 8.72
C ILE A 95 -30.61 25.22 7.25
N THR A 96 -31.00 24.05 6.74
CA THR A 96 -31.46 23.86 5.36
C THR A 96 -32.98 23.86 5.26
N ASN A 97 -33.66 23.39 6.31
CA ASN A 97 -35.12 23.37 6.37
C ASN A 97 -35.62 23.39 7.82
N THR A 98 -36.81 23.91 8.04
CA THR A 98 -37.55 23.86 9.31
C THR A 98 -38.99 23.49 9.04
N SER A 99 -39.49 22.43 9.69
CA SER A 99 -40.88 21.99 9.59
C SER A 99 -41.37 21.57 10.97
N ASP A 100 -42.39 22.24 11.47
CA ASP A 100 -42.93 22.03 12.83
C ASP A 100 -41.83 22.05 13.90
N ASN A 101 -41.62 20.92 14.57
CA ASN A 101 -40.61 20.73 15.61
C ASN A 101 -39.29 20.17 15.07
N VAL A 102 -39.16 19.99 13.75
CA VAL A 102 -38.01 19.37 13.10
C VAL A 102 -37.16 20.43 12.41
N VAL A 103 -35.86 20.41 12.71
CA VAL A 103 -34.84 21.20 12.01
C VAL A 103 -33.97 20.24 11.20
N THR A 104 -33.83 20.51 9.91
CA THR A 104 -32.80 19.88 9.08
C THR A 104 -31.58 20.79 9.06
N MET A 105 -30.44 20.25 9.47
CA MET A 105 -29.16 20.95 9.52
C MET A 105 -28.19 20.31 8.53
N GLY A 106 -27.63 21.12 7.64
CA GLY A 106 -26.46 20.77 6.84
C GLY A 106 -25.19 20.97 7.67
N ILE A 107 -24.30 19.99 7.64
CA ILE A 107 -23.05 19.96 8.40
C ILE A 107 -21.92 19.63 7.42
N THR A 108 -20.92 20.50 7.35
CA THR A 108 -19.73 20.31 6.50
C THR A 108 -18.51 20.12 7.38
N PRO A 109 -17.99 18.88 7.52
CA PRO A 109 -16.72 18.65 8.20
C PRO A 109 -15.56 19.32 7.46
N ALA A 110 -14.57 19.81 8.19
CA ALA A 110 -13.34 20.32 7.58
C ALA A 110 -12.67 19.24 6.71
N ALA A 111 -12.11 19.61 5.57
CA ALA A 111 -11.46 18.68 4.64
C ALA A 111 -10.23 17.95 5.22
N ASN A 112 -9.66 18.46 6.31
CA ASN A 112 -8.56 17.85 7.05
C ASN A 112 -9.01 17.19 8.37
N CYS A 113 -10.31 16.98 8.60
CA CYS A 113 -10.77 16.43 9.86
C CYS A 113 -10.29 14.98 10.06
N ILE A 114 -10.27 14.57 11.33
CA ILE A 114 -9.84 13.24 11.76
C ILE A 114 -10.74 12.17 11.13
N VAL A 115 -10.14 11.11 10.59
CA VAL A 115 -10.88 9.94 10.10
C VAL A 115 -11.16 8.96 11.23
N GLY A 116 -12.39 8.45 11.30
CA GLY A 116 -12.80 7.49 12.32
C GLY A 116 -14.27 7.55 12.70
N LYS A 117 -14.60 6.90 13.82
CA LYS A 117 -15.95 6.82 14.36
C LYS A 117 -16.20 7.93 15.39
N TYR A 118 -17.23 8.71 15.16
CA TYR A 118 -17.64 9.84 15.98
C TYR A 118 -18.93 9.55 16.75
N HIS A 119 -19.00 10.07 17.96
CA HIS A 119 -20.22 10.15 18.75
C HIS A 119 -20.89 11.50 18.52
N MET A 120 -22.17 11.49 18.12
CA MET A 120 -22.96 12.69 17.87
C MET A 120 -23.90 13.02 19.03
N TYR A 121 -23.84 14.26 19.50
CA TYR A 121 -24.71 14.82 20.54
C TYR A 121 -25.42 16.07 20.04
N VAL A 122 -26.54 16.40 20.66
CA VAL A 122 -27.19 17.70 20.50
C VAL A 122 -27.15 18.42 21.84
N ALA A 123 -26.61 19.64 21.85
CA ALA A 123 -26.45 20.47 23.02
C ALA A 123 -27.28 21.74 22.87
N VAL A 124 -28.20 21.98 23.80
CA VAL A 124 -29.09 23.15 23.81
C VAL A 124 -28.69 24.06 24.96
N LEU A 125 -28.52 25.35 24.68
CA LEU A 125 -28.29 26.35 25.71
C LEU A 125 -29.61 26.70 26.39
N THR A 126 -29.62 26.60 27.72
CA THR A 126 -30.75 27.03 28.56
C THR A 126 -30.29 28.10 29.56
N PRO A 127 -31.22 28.80 30.23
CA PRO A 127 -30.86 29.78 31.27
C PRO A 127 -30.02 29.18 32.43
N HIS A 128 -30.05 27.86 32.62
CA HIS A 128 -29.33 27.15 33.68
C HIS A 128 -28.06 26.45 33.16
N GLY A 129 -27.65 26.71 31.92
CA GLY A 129 -26.49 26.09 31.26
C GLY A 129 -26.87 25.16 30.10
N ILE A 130 -25.87 24.40 29.63
CA ILE A 130 -26.02 23.52 28.46
C ILE A 130 -26.68 22.21 28.88
N ARG A 131 -27.77 21.85 28.20
CA ARG A 131 -28.39 20.51 28.28
C ARG A 131 -28.02 19.70 27.06
N ARG A 132 -27.40 18.55 27.28
CA ARG A 132 -26.92 17.64 26.24
C ARG A 132 -27.74 16.35 26.21
N THR A 133 -27.91 15.78 25.02
CA THR A 133 -28.45 14.42 24.87
C THR A 133 -27.60 13.38 25.60
N LYS A 134 -28.21 12.31 26.10
CA LYS A 134 -27.48 11.15 26.63
C LYS A 134 -26.67 10.46 25.52
N ARG A 135 -25.70 9.62 25.89
CA ARG A 135 -24.98 8.74 24.96
C ARG A 135 -25.97 7.77 24.30
N ASP A 136 -25.80 7.54 23.00
CA ASP A 136 -26.63 6.67 22.19
C ASP A 136 -25.83 6.22 20.96
N ASN A 137 -25.57 4.91 20.88
CA ASN A 137 -24.73 4.34 19.82
C ASN A 137 -25.38 4.45 18.45
N SER A 138 -26.72 4.52 18.35
CA SER A 138 -27.41 4.66 17.06
C SER A 138 -27.10 5.98 16.34
N ARG A 139 -26.54 6.96 17.08
CA ARG A 139 -26.09 8.25 16.58
C ARG A 139 -24.60 8.30 16.27
N ASP A 140 -23.90 7.18 16.32
CA ASP A 140 -22.52 7.12 15.86
C ASP A 140 -22.44 7.22 14.34
N LEU A 141 -21.41 7.86 13.82
CA LEU A 141 -21.15 7.93 12.39
C LEU A 141 -19.66 7.76 12.12
N TYR A 142 -19.34 7.37 10.90
CA TYR A 142 -17.97 7.34 10.41
C TYR A 142 -17.73 8.54 9.50
N ILE A 143 -16.55 9.13 9.61
CA ILE A 143 -16.06 10.11 8.66
C ILE A 143 -14.77 9.57 8.07
N LEU A 144 -14.75 9.46 6.74
CA LEU A 144 -13.64 8.92 5.94
C LEU A 144 -12.89 10.01 5.18
N PHE A 145 -11.75 9.65 4.59
CA PHE A 145 -11.07 10.47 3.59
C PHE A 145 -11.97 10.71 2.37
N ASN A 146 -11.78 11.84 1.70
CA ASN A 146 -12.63 12.26 0.58
C ASN A 146 -11.85 12.51 -0.73
N PRO A 147 -11.72 11.49 -1.59
CA PRO A 147 -11.05 11.68 -2.88
C PRO A 147 -11.87 12.51 -3.89
N TRP A 148 -13.11 12.88 -3.57
CA TRP A 148 -13.95 13.77 -4.39
C TRP A 148 -13.86 15.25 -4.01
N ALA A 149 -13.29 15.59 -2.84
CA ALA A 149 -13.18 16.97 -2.38
C ALA A 149 -11.81 17.56 -2.74
N ALA A 150 -11.79 18.65 -3.52
CA ALA A 150 -10.56 19.29 -4.00
C ALA A 150 -9.61 19.76 -2.87
N ASP A 151 -10.16 20.12 -1.71
CA ASP A 151 -9.41 20.55 -0.54
C ASP A 151 -8.89 19.39 0.32
N ASP A 152 -9.24 18.14 0.00
CA ASP A 152 -8.74 16.96 0.70
C ASP A 152 -7.36 16.56 0.18
N ALA A 153 -6.46 16.20 1.09
CA ALA A 153 -5.12 15.72 0.76
C ALA A 153 -5.11 14.46 -0.13
N VAL A 154 -6.21 13.71 -0.23
CA VAL A 154 -6.33 12.53 -1.12
C VAL A 154 -7.18 12.78 -2.37
N PHE A 155 -7.44 14.05 -2.71
CA PHE A 155 -8.21 14.41 -3.90
C PHE A 155 -7.64 13.78 -5.17
N LEU A 156 -8.47 13.02 -5.89
CA LEU A 156 -8.12 12.43 -7.17
C LEU A 156 -9.12 12.93 -8.21
N ASN A 157 -8.66 13.77 -9.14
CA ASN A 157 -9.55 14.48 -10.07
C ASN A 157 -10.14 13.57 -11.17
N ASP A 158 -9.52 12.42 -11.45
CA ASP A 158 -10.00 11.48 -12.46
C ASP A 158 -11.10 10.55 -11.91
N GLU A 159 -12.31 10.66 -12.46
CA GLU A 159 -13.46 9.87 -12.02
C GLU A 159 -13.30 8.36 -12.28
N LYS A 160 -12.62 7.98 -13.36
CA LYS A 160 -12.37 6.56 -13.67
C LYS A 160 -11.36 5.97 -12.69
N GLU A 161 -10.30 6.72 -12.37
CA GLU A 161 -9.33 6.30 -11.35
C GLU A 161 -9.95 6.27 -9.96
N ARG A 162 -10.83 7.22 -9.59
CA ARG A 162 -11.59 7.13 -8.32
C ARG A 162 -12.45 5.87 -8.26
N LYS A 163 -13.15 5.56 -9.35
CA LYS A 163 -13.96 4.34 -9.42
C LYS A 163 -13.10 3.10 -9.21
N GLU A 164 -11.95 3.02 -9.90
CA GLU A 164 -11.06 1.87 -9.81
C GLU A 164 -10.33 1.77 -8.45
N CYS A 165 -9.71 2.86 -8.02
CA CYS A 165 -8.80 2.87 -6.87
C CYS A 165 -9.50 3.08 -5.53
N VAL A 166 -10.83 3.28 -5.50
CA VAL A 166 -11.62 3.43 -4.26
C VAL A 166 -12.84 2.52 -4.25
N MET A 167 -13.60 2.49 -5.35
CA MET A 167 -14.92 1.84 -5.38
C MET A 167 -14.90 0.38 -5.86
N THR A 168 -13.88 -0.06 -6.59
CA THR A 168 -13.77 -1.45 -7.02
C THR A 168 -13.33 -2.35 -5.85
N GLU A 169 -14.06 -3.45 -5.61
CA GLU A 169 -13.74 -4.45 -4.55
C GLU A 169 -12.98 -5.67 -5.07
N MET A 170 -12.97 -5.90 -6.39
CA MET A 170 -12.24 -7.00 -7.02
C MET A 170 -11.00 -6.46 -7.72
N GLY A 171 -9.83 -6.97 -7.35
CA GLY A 171 -8.55 -6.62 -7.97
C GLY A 171 -7.91 -7.81 -8.68
N ILE A 172 -6.97 -7.50 -9.56
CA ILE A 172 -6.04 -8.47 -10.14
C ILE A 172 -4.67 -8.18 -9.55
N ILE A 173 -3.96 -9.23 -9.15
CA ILE A 173 -2.57 -9.16 -8.72
C ILE A 173 -1.75 -9.98 -9.70
N TYR A 174 -0.78 -9.33 -10.34
CA TYR A 174 0.14 -9.98 -11.25
C TYR A 174 1.22 -10.72 -10.48
N HIS A 175 1.61 -11.88 -10.98
CA HIS A 175 2.67 -12.71 -10.43
C HIS A 175 3.31 -13.57 -11.53
N GLY A 176 4.18 -14.50 -11.14
CA GLY A 176 4.85 -15.40 -12.09
C GLY A 176 6.25 -14.90 -12.42
N ALA A 177 6.63 -14.98 -13.69
CA ALA A 177 7.88 -14.46 -14.20
C ALA A 177 7.63 -13.28 -15.14
N TYR A 178 8.67 -12.49 -15.43
CA TYR A 178 8.54 -11.34 -16.33
C TYR A 178 8.10 -11.73 -17.75
N ASP A 179 8.57 -12.89 -18.23
CA ASP A 179 8.28 -13.46 -19.54
C ASP A 179 7.06 -14.39 -19.55
N ASP A 180 6.54 -14.74 -18.37
CA ASP A 180 5.32 -15.55 -18.17
C ASP A 180 4.49 -14.98 -17.01
N VAL A 181 3.80 -13.87 -17.29
CA VAL A 181 3.00 -13.13 -16.31
C VAL A 181 1.66 -13.83 -16.11
N ALA A 182 1.42 -14.26 -14.87
CA ALA A 182 0.17 -14.84 -14.43
C ALA A 182 -0.69 -13.84 -13.64
N GLU A 183 -2.00 -14.09 -13.61
CA GLU A 183 -2.98 -13.25 -12.93
C GLU A 183 -3.62 -14.00 -11.76
N ARG A 184 -3.84 -13.28 -10.65
CA ARG A 184 -4.60 -13.75 -9.50
C ARG A 184 -5.70 -12.75 -9.15
N ASP A 185 -6.94 -13.23 -9.19
CA ASP A 185 -8.08 -12.47 -8.66
C ASP A 185 -7.98 -12.34 -7.14
N TRP A 186 -8.33 -11.17 -6.62
CA TRP A 186 -8.41 -10.90 -5.20
C TRP A 186 -9.65 -10.11 -4.84
N ASN A 187 -10.38 -10.59 -3.83
CA ASN A 187 -11.49 -9.86 -3.24
C ASN A 187 -11.00 -8.94 -2.10
N TYR A 188 -10.85 -7.65 -2.38
CA TYR A 188 -10.53 -6.66 -1.34
C TYR A 188 -11.65 -6.57 -0.30
N GLY A 189 -12.91 -6.60 -0.72
CA GLY A 189 -14.09 -6.66 0.16
C GLY A 189 -14.17 -5.51 1.17
N GLN A 190 -13.70 -4.31 0.83
CA GLN A 190 -13.64 -3.17 1.76
C GLN A 190 -15.01 -2.72 2.27
N PHE A 191 -16.10 -3.10 1.58
CA PHE A 191 -17.46 -2.75 1.98
C PHE A 191 -18.16 -3.85 2.81
N ASN A 192 -17.51 -5.00 3.02
CA ASN A 192 -18.06 -6.08 3.83
C ASN A 192 -18.25 -5.67 5.30
N TYR A 193 -19.27 -6.26 5.93
CA TYR A 193 -19.63 -5.95 7.31
C TYR A 193 -18.44 -6.17 8.27
N GLY A 194 -18.15 -5.18 9.10
CA GLY A 194 -17.06 -5.22 10.08
C GLY A 194 -15.67 -4.88 9.54
N VAL A 195 -15.45 -4.80 8.22
CA VAL A 195 -14.12 -4.49 7.65
C VAL A 195 -13.68 -3.06 7.98
N LEU A 196 -14.59 -2.09 7.93
CA LEU A 196 -14.29 -0.71 8.34
C LEU A 196 -13.90 -0.63 9.82
N ASP A 197 -14.62 -1.33 10.69
CA ASP A 197 -14.28 -1.40 12.11
C ASP A 197 -12.94 -2.11 12.35
N ALA A 198 -12.61 -3.15 11.56
CA ALA A 198 -11.31 -3.80 11.58
C ALA A 198 -10.17 -2.83 11.19
N CYS A 199 -10.37 -2.00 10.17
CA CYS A 199 -9.39 -0.97 9.78
C CYS A 199 -9.18 0.07 10.89
N LEU A 200 -10.25 0.53 11.55
CA LEU A 200 -10.11 1.42 12.70
C LEU A 200 -9.43 0.73 13.89
N TYR A 201 -9.73 -0.55 14.13
CA TYR A 201 -9.10 -1.36 15.17
C TYR A 201 -7.59 -1.51 14.94
N ILE A 202 -7.14 -1.67 13.70
CA ILE A 202 -5.70 -1.68 13.37
C ILE A 202 -5.04 -0.39 13.84
N MET A 203 -5.63 0.78 13.56
CA MET A 203 -5.11 2.06 14.03
C MET A 203 -5.16 2.18 15.57
N ASP A 204 -6.18 1.64 16.23
CA ASP A 204 -6.29 1.61 17.70
C ASP A 204 -5.19 0.75 18.32
N ARG A 205 -5.00 -0.48 17.82
CA ARG A 205 -3.98 -1.42 18.31
C ARG A 205 -2.56 -0.86 18.13
N SER A 206 -2.37 -0.09 17.08
CA SER A 206 -1.10 0.58 16.78
C SER A 206 -0.75 1.74 17.72
N GLU A 207 -1.66 2.06 18.64
CA GLU A 207 -1.62 3.23 19.53
C GLU A 207 -1.48 4.56 18.76
N MET A 208 -1.96 4.59 17.51
CA MET A 208 -1.88 5.79 16.68
C MET A 208 -2.69 6.92 17.33
N PRO A 209 -2.06 8.07 17.64
CA PRO A 209 -2.75 9.21 18.21
C PRO A 209 -3.92 9.61 17.32
N ILE A 210 -5.11 9.76 17.92
CA ILE A 210 -6.35 10.12 17.20
C ILE A 210 -6.16 11.38 16.35
N THR A 211 -5.38 12.35 16.82
CA THR A 211 -5.07 13.59 16.11
C THR A 211 -4.28 13.40 14.81
N ASN A 212 -3.61 12.25 14.64
CA ASN A 212 -2.86 11.94 13.43
C ASN A 212 -3.71 11.23 12.36
N ARG A 213 -4.93 10.76 12.67
CA ARG A 213 -5.74 9.98 11.72
C ARG A 213 -6.36 10.80 10.59
N GLY A 214 -6.25 12.13 10.63
CA GLY A 214 -6.61 13.00 9.50
C GLY A 214 -5.50 13.18 8.47
N ASP A 215 -4.29 12.68 8.73
CA ASP A 215 -3.11 12.85 7.88
C ASP A 215 -2.83 11.54 7.13
N PRO A 216 -3.03 11.48 5.80
CA PRO A 216 -2.85 10.24 5.06
C PRO A 216 -1.41 9.75 5.10
N ILE A 217 -0.41 10.64 5.18
CA ILE A 217 1.02 10.26 5.24
C ILE A 217 1.28 9.43 6.52
N LYS A 218 0.76 9.91 7.66
CA LYS A 218 0.92 9.23 8.94
C LYS A 218 0.10 7.94 9.00
N VAL A 219 -1.11 7.95 8.45
CA VAL A 219 -1.98 6.77 8.40
C VAL A 219 -1.32 5.66 7.60
N THR A 220 -0.83 5.95 6.39
CA THR A 220 -0.23 4.92 5.53
C THR A 220 1.09 4.42 6.10
N ARG A 221 1.96 5.30 6.62
CA ARG A 221 3.22 4.88 7.26
C ARG A 221 3.00 4.02 8.51
N LYS A 222 2.01 4.33 9.33
CA LYS A 222 1.71 3.51 10.53
C LYS A 222 1.03 2.19 10.13
N ALA A 223 0.19 2.21 9.10
CA ALA A 223 -0.43 1.00 8.58
C ALA A 223 0.58 0.04 7.95
N SER A 224 1.57 0.51 7.18
CA SER A 224 2.57 -0.37 6.59
C SER A 224 3.33 -1.18 7.66
N ALA A 225 3.57 -0.59 8.83
CA ALA A 225 4.09 -1.30 10.00
C ALA A 225 3.10 -2.31 10.58
N MET A 226 1.85 -1.89 10.79
CA MET A 226 0.84 -2.71 11.47
C MET A 226 0.28 -3.87 10.66
N LEU A 227 0.47 -3.86 9.34
CA LEU A 227 0.02 -4.93 8.49
C LEU A 227 0.91 -6.18 8.64
N ASN A 228 2.15 -6.03 9.10
CA ASN A 228 3.03 -7.14 9.46
C ASN A 228 3.18 -7.31 10.98
N SER A 229 3.50 -8.54 11.41
CA SER A 229 3.52 -8.90 12.82
C SER A 229 4.88 -8.80 13.50
N ARG A 230 5.93 -8.31 12.82
CA ARG A 230 7.31 -8.44 13.32
C ARG A 230 7.57 -7.68 14.63
N ASP A 231 7.03 -6.48 14.76
CA ASP A 231 7.32 -5.58 15.88
C ASP A 231 6.11 -5.34 16.79
N ASP A 232 4.94 -5.12 16.18
CA ASP A 232 3.75 -4.58 16.86
C ASP A 232 2.59 -5.60 17.01
N GLU A 233 2.86 -6.90 16.86
CA GLU A 233 1.81 -7.95 16.81
C GLU A 233 0.71 -7.61 15.78
N GLY A 234 1.12 -7.05 14.64
CA GLY A 234 0.26 -6.64 13.54
C GLY A 234 -0.48 -7.77 12.82
N VAL A 235 -1.11 -7.44 11.69
CA VAL A 235 -2.16 -8.27 11.07
C VAL A 235 -1.66 -9.65 10.63
N LEU A 236 -0.54 -9.72 9.91
CA LEU A 236 -0.12 -10.90 9.18
C LEU A 236 1.28 -11.38 9.57
N VAL A 237 1.40 -12.69 9.75
CA VAL A 237 2.69 -13.38 9.96
C VAL A 237 3.26 -13.83 8.62
N GLY A 238 4.46 -13.39 8.29
CA GLY A 238 5.13 -13.72 7.04
C GLY A 238 5.75 -15.11 7.07
N ASN A 239 5.55 -15.93 6.04
CA ASN A 239 6.17 -17.24 5.95
C ASN A 239 6.46 -17.67 4.50
N TRP A 240 7.73 -17.98 4.24
CA TRP A 240 8.28 -18.39 2.95
C TRP A 240 8.93 -19.78 2.99
N SER A 241 8.79 -20.53 4.10
CA SER A 241 9.43 -21.84 4.26
C SER A 241 8.79 -22.95 3.42
N GLY A 242 7.57 -22.75 2.91
CA GLY A 242 6.76 -23.81 2.29
C GLY A 242 6.07 -24.74 3.29
N ASP A 243 6.39 -24.66 4.58
CA ASP A 243 5.67 -25.36 5.66
C ASP A 243 4.70 -24.39 6.35
N TYR A 244 3.41 -24.68 6.20
CA TYR A 244 2.31 -23.89 6.74
C TYR A 244 1.48 -24.64 7.77
N THR A 245 2.03 -25.69 8.41
CA THR A 245 1.32 -26.63 9.31
C THR A 245 0.41 -25.97 10.36
N TYR A 246 0.78 -24.79 10.88
CA TYR A 246 0.04 -24.08 11.93
C TYR A 246 -0.78 -22.87 11.45
N GLY A 247 -1.00 -22.75 10.14
CA GLY A 247 -1.73 -21.63 9.55
C GLY A 247 -2.32 -21.96 8.20
N VAL A 248 -2.66 -20.92 7.47
CA VAL A 248 -3.17 -21.02 6.09
C VAL A 248 -2.01 -20.76 5.14
N ALA A 249 -1.88 -21.60 4.11
CA ALA A 249 -0.91 -21.38 3.05
C ALA A 249 -1.21 -20.03 2.35
N PRO A 250 -0.21 -19.15 2.13
CA PRO A 250 -0.43 -17.84 1.53
C PRO A 250 -1.16 -17.88 0.16
N THR A 251 -0.99 -18.96 -0.59
CA THR A 251 -1.62 -19.19 -1.90
C THR A 251 -3.09 -19.57 -1.83
N SER A 252 -3.61 -19.96 -0.67
CA SER A 252 -5.02 -20.33 -0.45
C SER A 252 -5.92 -19.13 -0.19
N TRP A 253 -5.36 -17.97 0.17
CA TRP A 253 -6.15 -16.77 0.37
C TRP A 253 -6.70 -16.24 -0.96
N THR A 254 -7.98 -15.85 -0.95
CA THR A 254 -8.71 -15.30 -2.11
C THR A 254 -9.23 -13.89 -1.85
N GLY A 255 -9.05 -13.36 -0.64
CA GLY A 255 -9.55 -12.05 -0.25
C GLY A 255 -9.12 -11.59 1.14
N SER A 256 -9.32 -10.30 1.41
CA SER A 256 -8.87 -9.64 2.64
C SER A 256 -9.88 -9.72 3.79
N THR A 257 -11.16 -10.01 3.50
CA THR A 257 -12.25 -9.94 4.48
C THR A 257 -12.02 -10.91 5.64
N ASP A 258 -11.81 -12.19 5.34
CA ASP A 258 -11.64 -13.22 6.38
C ASP A 258 -10.39 -12.96 7.24
N ILE A 259 -9.31 -12.47 6.63
CA ILE A 259 -8.08 -12.09 7.32
C ILE A 259 -8.37 -10.98 8.34
N LEU A 260 -8.97 -9.86 7.90
CA LEU A 260 -9.21 -8.68 8.75
C LEU A 260 -10.23 -8.97 9.87
N LEU A 261 -11.28 -9.74 9.58
CA LEU A 261 -12.28 -10.13 10.58
C LEU A 261 -11.72 -11.16 11.57
N SER A 262 -10.91 -12.11 11.11
CA SER A 262 -10.22 -13.07 11.99
C SER A 262 -9.25 -12.35 12.93
N TYR A 263 -8.44 -11.43 12.40
CA TYR A 263 -7.52 -10.62 13.20
C TYR A 263 -8.24 -9.81 14.27
N THR A 264 -9.36 -9.18 13.89
CA THR A 264 -10.14 -8.32 14.80
C THR A 264 -10.94 -9.14 15.82
N SER A 265 -11.27 -10.40 15.54
CA SER A 265 -11.97 -11.26 16.50
C SER A 265 -11.00 -11.97 17.45
N SER A 266 -9.89 -12.51 16.93
CA SER A 266 -8.88 -13.23 17.72
C SER A 266 -7.96 -12.29 18.51
N LYS A 267 -7.76 -11.06 18.02
CA LYS A 267 -6.73 -10.12 18.47
C LYS A 267 -5.30 -10.65 18.32
N MET A 268 -5.10 -11.67 17.50
CA MET A 268 -3.80 -12.32 17.25
C MET A 268 -3.42 -12.19 15.77
N PRO A 269 -2.12 -12.08 15.44
CA PRO A 269 -1.65 -12.15 14.06
C PRO A 269 -2.16 -13.37 13.31
N ILE A 270 -2.41 -13.22 12.01
CA ILE A 270 -2.95 -14.25 11.13
C ILE A 270 -1.84 -14.90 10.32
N CYS A 271 -1.72 -16.21 10.46
CA CYS A 271 -0.76 -17.05 9.74
C CYS A 271 -1.40 -17.62 8.45
N TYR A 272 -0.81 -17.51 7.27
CA TYR A 272 0.43 -16.81 6.90
C TYR A 272 0.23 -15.91 5.69
N ALA A 273 1.21 -15.04 5.45
CA ALA A 273 1.23 -14.13 4.32
C ALA A 273 2.57 -14.17 3.57
N GLN A 274 2.47 -13.75 2.31
CA GLN A 274 3.56 -13.43 1.39
C GLN A 274 3.26 -12.06 0.76
N CYS A 275 4.17 -11.49 -0.04
CA CYS A 275 4.09 -10.08 -0.43
C CYS A 275 2.74 -9.66 -1.03
N TRP A 276 2.15 -10.47 -1.93
CA TRP A 276 0.84 -10.17 -2.51
C TRP A 276 -0.29 -10.17 -1.48
N VAL A 277 -0.23 -11.02 -0.45
CA VAL A 277 -1.22 -11.05 0.63
C VAL A 277 -1.11 -9.78 1.47
N TYR A 278 0.13 -9.37 1.81
CA TYR A 278 0.39 -8.09 2.47
C TYR A 278 -0.17 -6.91 1.66
N ALA A 279 0.22 -6.82 0.40
CA ALA A 279 -0.20 -5.75 -0.50
C ALA A 279 -1.73 -5.72 -0.67
N ALA A 280 -2.38 -6.87 -0.77
CA ALA A 280 -3.82 -6.93 -0.99
C ALA A 280 -4.63 -6.55 0.26
N VAL A 281 -4.22 -7.01 1.45
CA VAL A 281 -4.86 -6.62 2.72
C VAL A 281 -4.62 -5.15 3.02
N PHE A 282 -3.41 -4.64 2.73
CA PHE A 282 -3.12 -3.22 2.88
C PHE A 282 -3.93 -2.37 1.88
N ASN A 283 -4.12 -2.83 0.64
CA ASN A 283 -4.98 -2.16 -0.33
C ASN A 283 -6.44 -2.07 0.16
N THR A 284 -6.97 -3.15 0.78
CA THR A 284 -8.29 -3.11 1.42
C THR A 284 -8.35 -2.04 2.50
N PHE A 285 -7.34 -1.97 3.39
CA PHE A 285 -7.26 -0.96 4.44
C PHE A 285 -7.31 0.47 3.88
N LEU A 286 -6.51 0.75 2.85
CA LEU A 286 -6.43 2.07 2.21
C LEU A 286 -7.76 2.46 1.55
N ARG A 287 -8.33 1.59 0.69
CA ARG A 287 -9.61 1.82 0.02
C ARG A 287 -10.76 1.97 1.00
N CYS A 288 -10.79 1.16 2.06
CA CYS A 288 -11.82 1.20 3.10
C CYS A 288 -11.86 2.56 3.82
N LEU A 289 -10.70 3.16 4.08
CA LEU A 289 -10.61 4.49 4.70
C LEU A 289 -10.82 5.64 3.70
N GLY A 290 -10.87 5.35 2.40
CA GLY A 290 -11.07 6.34 1.34
C GLY A 290 -9.79 6.92 0.75
N ILE A 291 -8.63 6.30 0.98
CA ILE A 291 -7.36 6.67 0.33
C ILE A 291 -7.30 5.90 -1.00
N PRO A 292 -7.25 6.56 -2.17
CA PRO A 292 -7.14 5.85 -3.44
C PRO A 292 -5.86 5.03 -3.48
N SER A 293 -5.97 3.74 -3.82
CA SER A 293 -4.82 2.85 -3.84
C SER A 293 -4.91 1.73 -4.88
N ARG A 294 -3.75 1.20 -5.25
CA ARG A 294 -3.56 0.07 -6.16
C ARG A 294 -2.43 -0.84 -5.70
N VAL A 295 -2.48 -2.10 -6.11
CA VAL A 295 -1.37 -3.05 -5.96
C VAL A 295 -0.48 -2.95 -7.19
N VAL A 296 0.83 -3.01 -6.97
CA VAL A 296 1.86 -2.97 -8.01
C VAL A 296 2.71 -4.23 -7.90
N THR A 297 3.10 -4.80 -9.04
CA THR A 297 4.01 -5.94 -9.11
C THR A 297 5.30 -5.53 -9.81
N ASN A 298 6.42 -5.87 -9.20
CA ASN A 298 7.77 -5.62 -9.70
C ASN A 298 8.46 -6.96 -9.98
N PHE A 299 8.82 -7.24 -11.23
CA PHE A 299 9.39 -8.52 -11.65
C PHE A 299 10.91 -8.48 -11.72
N TYR A 300 11.59 -9.43 -11.05
CA TYR A 300 13.02 -9.48 -10.69
C TYR A 300 13.45 -8.63 -9.48
N SER A 301 12.60 -8.50 -8.46
CA SER A 301 12.74 -7.49 -7.39
C SER A 301 14.02 -7.69 -6.62
N ALA A 302 14.93 -6.73 -6.75
CA ALA A 302 16.15 -6.69 -5.98
C ALA A 302 15.81 -6.41 -4.51
N HIS A 303 16.25 -7.30 -3.62
CA HIS A 303 16.22 -7.07 -2.19
C HIS A 303 17.64 -6.76 -1.72
N ASP A 304 17.99 -5.48 -1.81
CA ASP A 304 19.26 -4.90 -1.33
C ASP A 304 19.15 -4.65 0.19
N ASN A 305 19.93 -5.38 0.99
CA ASN A 305 19.94 -5.22 2.45
C ASN A 305 20.93 -4.15 2.94
N ASP A 306 21.81 -3.62 2.07
CA ASP A 306 22.91 -2.74 2.44
C ASP A 306 22.70 -1.29 1.96
N GLY A 307 21.64 -1.03 1.19
CA GLY A 307 21.21 0.30 0.74
C GLY A 307 22.20 0.95 -0.23
N ASN A 308 22.99 0.14 -0.93
CA ASN A 308 24.07 0.57 -1.81
C ASN A 308 23.70 0.49 -3.31
N LEU A 309 22.42 0.20 -3.64
CA LEU A 309 21.90 0.00 -5.01
C LEU A 309 22.58 -1.16 -5.73
N LYS A 310 23.03 -2.15 -4.97
CA LYS A 310 23.78 -3.27 -5.47
C LYS A 310 23.28 -4.53 -4.80
N THR A 311 23.10 -5.57 -5.60
CA THR A 311 22.71 -6.90 -5.16
C THR A 311 23.92 -7.81 -5.32
N ASP A 312 24.51 -8.23 -4.20
CA ASP A 312 25.72 -9.03 -4.18
C ASP A 312 25.40 -10.52 -4.17
N ILE A 313 25.67 -11.19 -5.29
CA ILE A 313 25.53 -12.64 -5.43
C ILE A 313 26.90 -13.29 -5.31
N ILE A 314 27.11 -14.05 -4.23
CA ILE A 314 28.36 -14.76 -3.99
C ILE A 314 28.22 -16.18 -4.53
N LEU A 315 29.08 -16.53 -5.47
CA LEU A 315 29.24 -17.85 -6.05
C LEU A 315 30.44 -18.55 -5.39
N ASP A 316 30.35 -19.85 -5.17
CA ASP A 316 31.49 -20.69 -4.85
C ASP A 316 32.38 -20.95 -6.09
N GLU A 317 33.49 -21.66 -5.89
CA GLU A 317 34.43 -22.06 -6.95
C GLU A 317 33.79 -22.90 -8.09
N ASN A 318 32.60 -23.44 -7.88
CA ASN A 318 31.86 -24.26 -8.85
C ASN A 318 30.67 -23.49 -9.45
N GLY A 319 30.62 -22.17 -9.24
CA GLY A 319 29.55 -21.32 -9.75
C GLY A 319 28.22 -21.44 -9.00
N ARG A 320 28.17 -22.13 -7.85
CA ARG A 320 26.94 -22.27 -7.06
C ARG A 320 26.77 -21.07 -6.13
N ILE A 321 25.56 -20.58 -5.96
CA ILE A 321 25.30 -19.49 -5.01
C ILE A 321 25.61 -19.95 -3.57
N ASP A 322 26.59 -19.31 -2.92
CA ASP A 322 26.91 -19.48 -1.50
C ASP A 322 25.87 -18.71 -0.66
N ARG A 323 24.78 -19.41 -0.33
CA ARG A 323 23.65 -18.87 0.44
C ARG A 323 23.97 -18.49 1.88
N ASN A 324 25.06 -19.04 2.45
CA ASN A 324 25.46 -18.65 3.80
C ASN A 324 26.09 -17.25 3.82
N ARG A 325 26.47 -16.73 2.65
CA ARG A 325 27.18 -15.46 2.51
C ARG A 325 26.45 -14.45 1.63
N THR A 326 25.69 -14.93 0.64
CA THR A 326 24.78 -14.12 -0.16
C THR A 326 23.60 -13.71 0.71
N ARG A 327 23.57 -12.42 1.10
CA ARG A 327 22.48 -11.85 1.91
C ARG A 327 21.36 -11.30 1.03
N ASP A 328 21.72 -10.73 -0.11
CA ASP A 328 20.77 -10.18 -1.05
C ASP A 328 20.07 -11.29 -1.82
N SER A 329 18.89 -10.97 -2.32
CA SER A 329 18.09 -11.91 -3.13
C SER A 329 17.40 -11.17 -4.24
N ILE A 330 17.16 -11.88 -5.34
CA ILE A 330 16.36 -11.40 -6.45
C ILE A 330 15.08 -12.21 -6.43
N TRP A 331 13.97 -11.56 -6.16
CA TRP A 331 12.66 -12.17 -6.13
C TRP A 331 12.12 -12.23 -7.55
N ASN A 332 11.52 -13.34 -7.96
CA ASN A 332 10.89 -13.47 -9.28
C ASN A 332 9.87 -12.32 -9.48
N TYR A 333 9.11 -12.03 -8.43
CA TYR A 333 8.30 -10.82 -8.33
C TYR A 333 8.13 -10.40 -6.87
N HIS A 334 7.88 -9.11 -6.67
CA HIS A 334 7.47 -8.53 -5.40
C HIS A 334 6.25 -7.64 -5.59
N CYS A 335 5.37 -7.59 -4.59
CA CYS A 335 4.15 -6.79 -4.63
C CYS A 335 4.12 -5.78 -3.49
N TRP A 336 3.81 -4.53 -3.81
CA TRP A 336 3.57 -3.45 -2.85
C TRP A 336 2.32 -2.64 -3.23
N ASN A 337 2.08 -1.53 -2.53
CA ASN A 337 0.97 -0.63 -2.82
C ASN A 337 1.45 0.74 -3.27
N GLU A 338 0.68 1.35 -4.17
CA GLU A 338 0.74 2.78 -4.39
C GLU A 338 -0.55 3.42 -3.86
N CYS A 339 -0.42 4.53 -3.15
CA CYS A 339 -1.54 5.31 -2.62
C CYS A 339 -1.46 6.78 -3.07
N TYR A 340 -2.60 7.37 -3.41
CA TYR A 340 -2.66 8.72 -3.95
C TYR A 340 -2.86 9.76 -2.86
N MET A 341 -1.92 10.70 -2.73
CA MET A 341 -2.05 11.84 -1.81
C MET A 341 -1.13 13.01 -2.17
N SER A 342 -1.45 14.19 -1.66
CA SER A 342 -0.53 15.32 -1.62
C SER A 342 0.62 15.08 -0.62
N ARG A 343 1.77 15.68 -0.87
CA ARG A 343 2.97 15.63 -0.01
C ARG A 343 3.38 17.02 0.46
N PRO A 344 2.62 17.66 1.37
CA PRO A 344 2.94 19.00 1.86
C PRO A 344 4.25 19.07 2.68
N ASP A 345 4.78 17.92 3.07
CA ASP A 345 6.10 17.75 3.69
C ASP A 345 7.25 17.77 2.67
N LEU A 346 6.96 17.68 1.38
CA LEU A 346 7.93 17.72 0.28
C LEU A 346 7.75 18.99 -0.59
N PRO A 347 8.73 19.35 -1.43
CA PRO A 347 8.54 20.40 -2.42
C PRO A 347 7.37 20.11 -3.39
N PRO A 348 6.78 21.14 -4.02
CA PRO A 348 5.76 20.95 -5.04
C PRO A 348 6.22 20.01 -6.16
N GLY A 349 5.36 19.09 -6.59
CA GLY A 349 5.65 18.11 -7.64
C GLY A 349 5.79 16.66 -7.15
N PHE A 350 5.96 16.42 -5.84
CA PHE A 350 6.11 15.07 -5.28
C PHE A 350 4.83 14.44 -4.72
N GLY A 351 3.68 15.11 -4.88
CA GLY A 351 2.37 14.50 -4.62
C GLY A 351 1.99 13.45 -5.67
N GLY A 352 0.77 12.94 -5.59
CA GLY A 352 0.27 11.87 -6.46
C GLY A 352 0.52 10.50 -5.85
N TRP A 353 0.94 9.53 -6.68
CA TRP A 353 1.20 8.16 -6.22
C TRP A 353 2.42 8.06 -5.31
N GLN A 354 2.24 7.38 -4.18
CA GLN A 354 3.27 7.12 -3.18
C GLN A 354 3.40 5.62 -2.93
N VAL A 355 4.61 5.08 -3.01
CA VAL A 355 4.93 3.68 -2.69
C VAL A 355 4.83 3.48 -1.19
N VAL A 356 4.09 2.46 -0.78
CA VAL A 356 4.04 1.95 0.59
C VAL A 356 4.07 0.42 0.54
N ASP A 357 4.94 -0.19 1.35
CA ASP A 357 5.09 -1.63 1.41
C ASP A 357 4.95 -2.14 2.84
N ALA A 358 4.06 -3.10 3.02
CA ALA A 358 3.77 -3.74 4.30
C ALA A 358 4.55 -5.05 4.49
N THR A 359 5.23 -5.53 3.46
CA THR A 359 6.07 -6.73 3.53
C THR A 359 7.29 -6.42 4.40
N PRO A 360 7.57 -7.20 5.46
CA PRO A 360 8.68 -6.93 6.35
C PRO A 360 10.01 -7.32 5.68
N GLN A 361 10.58 -6.37 4.96
CA GLN A 361 11.86 -6.47 4.24
C GLN A 361 12.97 -5.81 5.06
N GLU A 362 13.01 -4.47 5.01
CA GLU A 362 13.97 -3.65 5.75
C GLU A 362 13.33 -2.87 6.91
N THR A 363 14.19 -2.49 7.87
CA THR A 363 13.74 -1.64 8.98
C THR A 363 13.91 -0.16 8.64
N SER A 364 12.89 0.63 8.94
CA SER A 364 12.87 2.09 8.81
C SER A 364 12.56 2.73 10.16
N ASP A 365 13.51 3.51 10.67
CA ASP A 365 13.53 4.03 12.05
C ASP A 365 13.39 2.92 13.12
N GLY A 366 13.97 1.74 12.86
CA GLY A 366 13.96 0.60 13.77
C GLY A 366 12.67 -0.23 13.78
N MET A 367 11.78 -0.06 12.80
CA MET A 367 10.56 -0.85 12.63
C MET A 367 10.45 -1.39 11.20
N TYR A 368 9.88 -2.57 11.00
CA TYR A 368 9.56 -3.12 9.68
C TYR A 368 8.39 -2.38 9.05
N ARG A 369 8.71 -1.35 8.26
CA ARG A 369 7.75 -0.49 7.56
C ARG A 369 8.42 0.18 6.38
N CYS A 370 7.66 0.47 5.33
CA CYS A 370 8.17 1.19 4.18
C CYS A 370 7.16 2.25 3.68
N GLY A 371 7.69 3.42 3.31
CA GLY A 371 6.95 4.52 2.69
C GLY A 371 6.20 5.44 3.66
N PRO A 372 5.43 6.43 3.14
CA PRO A 372 5.20 6.70 1.72
C PRO A 372 6.39 7.34 0.99
N ALA A 373 6.90 6.67 -0.04
CA ALA A 373 7.94 7.19 -0.94
C ALA A 373 7.29 7.78 -2.20
N SER A 374 7.63 9.00 -2.61
CA SER A 374 7.04 9.60 -3.81
C SER A 374 7.51 8.89 -5.07
N VAL A 375 6.58 8.35 -5.87
CA VAL A 375 6.92 7.71 -7.16
C VAL A 375 7.65 8.70 -8.07
N GLN A 376 7.30 9.99 -8.02
CA GLN A 376 8.01 11.04 -8.76
C GLN A 376 9.44 11.25 -8.26
N ALA A 377 9.69 11.14 -6.95
CA ALA A 377 11.03 11.23 -6.42
C ALA A 377 11.88 10.03 -6.86
N ILE A 378 11.33 8.81 -6.80
CA ILE A 378 11.99 7.59 -7.29
C ILE A 378 12.32 7.74 -8.78
N LYS A 379 11.34 8.16 -9.59
CA LYS A 379 11.47 8.38 -11.03
C LYS A 379 12.54 9.41 -11.42
N HIS A 380 12.94 10.31 -10.53
CA HIS A 380 13.97 11.30 -10.83
C HIS A 380 15.25 11.10 -10.01
N GLY A 381 15.40 9.95 -9.34
CA GLY A 381 16.57 9.65 -8.50
C GLY A 381 16.71 10.55 -7.27
N GLN A 382 15.64 11.22 -6.85
CA GLN A 382 15.64 12.15 -5.71
C GLN A 382 15.36 11.42 -4.40
N ILE A 383 16.23 10.46 -4.11
CA ILE A 383 16.10 9.51 -3.00
C ILE A 383 16.38 10.11 -1.61
N CYS A 384 16.80 11.36 -1.54
CA CYS A 384 17.00 12.07 -0.27
C CYS A 384 15.69 12.40 0.47
N TYR A 385 14.56 12.35 -0.24
CA TYR A 385 13.27 12.69 0.35
C TYR A 385 12.70 11.53 1.16
N PRO A 386 12.06 11.81 2.30
CA PRO A 386 11.36 10.79 3.04
C PRO A 386 10.15 10.25 2.25
N PHE A 387 9.71 9.03 2.48
CA PHE A 387 10.31 8.03 3.36
C PHE A 387 10.88 6.90 2.51
N ASP A 388 11.98 6.29 2.97
CA ASP A 388 12.50 5.02 2.44
C ASP A 388 12.79 5.02 0.94
N ALA A 389 12.99 6.21 0.34
CA ALA A 389 13.09 6.35 -1.11
C ALA A 389 14.34 5.69 -1.69
N ALA A 390 15.44 5.64 -0.93
CA ALA A 390 16.63 4.90 -1.35
C ALA A 390 16.37 3.39 -1.45
N PHE A 391 15.67 2.81 -0.48
CA PHE A 391 15.29 1.39 -0.50
C PHE A 391 14.37 1.08 -1.68
N VAL A 392 13.29 1.87 -1.84
CA VAL A 392 12.35 1.68 -2.97
C VAL A 392 13.04 1.88 -4.32
N PHE A 393 14.01 2.79 -4.42
CA PHE A 393 14.79 2.97 -5.65
C PHE A 393 15.69 1.76 -5.92
N ALA A 394 16.29 1.17 -4.88
CA ALA A 394 17.06 -0.07 -4.99
C ALA A 394 16.19 -1.23 -5.50
N GLU A 395 14.95 -1.34 -5.00
CA GLU A 395 14.04 -2.41 -5.40
C GLU A 395 13.73 -2.42 -6.90
N VAL A 396 13.85 -1.29 -7.60
CA VAL A 396 13.52 -1.18 -9.04
C VAL A 396 14.74 -0.94 -9.94
N ASN A 397 15.91 -0.64 -9.36
CA ASN A 397 17.04 -0.11 -10.12
C ASN A 397 18.42 -0.47 -9.54
N SER A 398 18.55 -1.63 -8.89
CA SER A 398 19.84 -2.14 -8.39
C SER A 398 20.66 -2.85 -9.48
N ASP A 399 21.98 -2.70 -9.43
CA ASP A 399 22.91 -3.49 -10.21
C ASP A 399 23.10 -4.87 -9.55
N VAL A 400 23.07 -5.96 -10.32
CA VAL A 400 23.46 -7.30 -9.82
C VAL A 400 24.94 -7.51 -10.05
N VAL A 401 25.69 -7.82 -8.98
CA VAL A 401 27.13 -8.07 -9.05
C VAL A 401 27.46 -9.46 -8.54
N PHE A 402 28.09 -10.26 -9.40
CA PHE A 402 28.54 -11.60 -9.05
C PHE A 402 29.97 -11.59 -8.51
N TYR A 403 30.19 -12.28 -7.40
CA TYR A 403 31.51 -12.54 -6.82
C TYR A 403 31.80 -14.03 -6.84
N SER A 404 32.96 -14.45 -7.31
CA SER A 404 33.47 -15.80 -7.13
C SER A 404 34.30 -15.89 -5.85
N ARG A 405 34.04 -16.91 -5.04
CA ARG A 405 34.75 -17.17 -3.81
C ARG A 405 35.57 -18.45 -3.92
N SER A 406 36.88 -18.29 -3.88
CA SER A 406 37.83 -19.41 -3.82
C SER A 406 37.80 -20.10 -2.45
N LYS A 407 38.25 -21.35 -2.38
CA LYS A 407 38.33 -22.16 -1.13
C LYS A 407 39.20 -21.55 -0.03
N ASP A 408 40.23 -20.81 -0.42
CA ASP A 408 41.09 -20.04 0.49
C ASP A 408 40.38 -18.81 1.09
N GLY A 409 39.16 -18.51 0.61
CA GLY A 409 38.34 -17.39 1.04
C GLY A 409 38.54 -16.12 0.22
N THR A 410 39.41 -16.14 -0.80
CA THR A 410 39.61 -15.00 -1.71
C THR A 410 38.33 -14.72 -2.48
N MET A 411 37.92 -13.45 -2.48
CA MET A 411 36.75 -12.96 -3.20
C MET A 411 37.23 -12.24 -4.46
N GLU A 412 36.86 -12.74 -5.62
CA GLU A 412 37.12 -12.09 -6.90
C GLU A 412 35.80 -11.67 -7.54
N LYS A 413 35.74 -10.45 -8.06
CA LYS A 413 34.60 -10.00 -8.83
C LYS A 413 34.56 -10.81 -10.13
N GLY A 414 33.40 -11.41 -10.45
CA GLY A 414 33.22 -12.13 -11.71
C GLY A 414 33.54 -11.21 -12.89
N LYS A 415 34.30 -11.70 -13.88
CA LYS A 415 34.70 -10.92 -15.07
C LYS A 415 33.55 -10.66 -16.05
N THR A 416 32.36 -11.20 -15.81
CA THR A 416 31.24 -11.14 -16.77
C THR A 416 29.91 -11.19 -16.03
N CYS A 417 28.93 -10.45 -16.56
CA CYS A 417 27.59 -10.16 -16.03
C CYS A 417 27.50 -9.11 -14.92
N GLN A 418 27.78 -7.86 -15.28
CA GLN A 418 27.02 -6.73 -14.70
C GLN A 418 25.72 -6.63 -15.51
N GLN A 419 24.75 -7.50 -15.20
CA GLN A 419 23.41 -7.33 -15.75
C GLN A 419 22.73 -6.30 -14.87
N VAL A 420 22.62 -5.07 -15.38
CA VAL A 420 21.66 -4.10 -14.85
C VAL A 420 20.30 -4.69 -15.21
N ILE A 421 19.68 -5.41 -14.27
CA ILE A 421 18.28 -5.80 -14.44
C ILE A 421 17.47 -4.57 -14.06
N THR A 422 17.42 -3.59 -14.96
CA THR A 422 16.46 -2.50 -14.79
C THR A 422 15.09 -3.12 -14.91
N MET A 423 14.30 -2.94 -13.88
CA MET A 423 13.15 -3.77 -13.65
C MET A 423 11.89 -3.28 -14.33
N SER A 424 11.04 -4.24 -14.71
CA SER A 424 9.72 -3.91 -15.23
C SER A 424 8.69 -3.91 -14.11
N VAL A 425 8.25 -2.70 -13.75
CA VAL A 425 7.11 -2.50 -12.86
C VAL A 425 5.83 -2.52 -13.68
N LEU A 426 4.94 -3.47 -13.37
CA LEU A 426 3.63 -3.61 -14.01
C LEU A 426 2.52 -3.26 -13.01
N PHE A 427 1.56 -2.47 -13.48
CA PHE A 427 0.29 -2.23 -12.79
C PHE A 427 -0.84 -2.10 -13.82
N TYR A 428 -2.06 -2.46 -13.43
CA TYR A 428 -3.21 -2.36 -14.34
C TYR A 428 -3.70 -0.91 -14.46
N GLN A 429 -3.57 -0.34 -15.66
CA GLN A 429 -4.56 0.60 -16.19
C GLN A 429 -5.08 -0.05 -17.47
N LYS A 430 -6.41 -0.18 -17.58
CA LYS A 430 -7.18 -0.93 -18.61
C LYS A 430 -6.94 -0.51 -20.08
N SER A 431 -5.81 0.09 -20.41
CA SER A 431 -5.44 0.52 -21.76
C SER A 431 -3.94 0.70 -22.01
N THR A 432 -3.02 0.50 -21.05
CA THR A 432 -1.59 0.75 -21.32
C THR A 432 -0.65 -0.05 -20.39
N ASN A 433 0.23 -0.88 -20.96
CA ASN A 433 1.43 -1.41 -20.29
C ASN A 433 2.44 -0.26 -20.07
N THR A 434 2.13 0.69 -19.19
CA THR A 434 2.99 1.88 -18.98
C THR A 434 3.97 1.62 -17.84
N LEU A 435 5.25 1.54 -18.17
CA LEU A 435 6.33 1.67 -17.19
C LEU A 435 6.25 3.07 -16.55
N VAL A 436 5.89 3.12 -15.26
CA VAL A 436 5.76 4.41 -14.54
C VAL A 436 7.12 4.96 -14.15
N TYR A 437 8.05 4.06 -13.83
CA TYR A 437 9.36 4.37 -13.27
C TYR A 437 10.33 4.74 -14.39
N PHE A 438 10.91 3.74 -15.06
CA PHE A 438 11.91 3.93 -16.11
C PHE A 438 11.77 2.90 -17.23
N TYR A 439 12.29 3.23 -18.41
CA TYR A 439 12.57 2.21 -19.42
C TYR A 439 14.03 1.73 -19.25
N PRO A 440 14.27 0.42 -19.11
CA PRO A 440 15.61 -0.15 -19.07
C PRO A 440 16.52 0.33 -20.20
N GLY A 441 17.72 0.78 -19.85
CA GLY A 441 18.73 1.32 -20.75
C GLY A 441 18.50 2.76 -21.23
N SER A 442 17.44 3.44 -20.79
CA SER A 442 17.09 4.77 -21.31
C SER A 442 17.98 5.89 -20.78
N THR A 443 17.94 7.05 -21.46
CA THR A 443 18.66 8.25 -20.98
C THR A 443 18.06 8.78 -19.67
N GLU A 444 16.74 8.64 -19.49
CA GLU A 444 16.09 9.03 -18.24
C GLU A 444 16.55 8.16 -17.07
N GLU A 445 16.66 6.85 -17.27
CA GLU A 445 17.15 5.92 -16.24
C GLU A 445 18.58 6.27 -15.81
N ARG A 446 19.50 6.47 -16.78
CA ARG A 446 20.88 6.86 -16.47
C ARG A 446 20.97 8.17 -15.71
N THR A 447 20.17 9.16 -16.10
CA THR A 447 20.11 10.45 -15.40
C THR A 447 19.61 10.30 -13.97
N ALA A 448 18.60 9.44 -13.73
CA ALA A 448 18.10 9.17 -12.40
C ALA A 448 19.12 8.40 -11.54
N LEU A 449 19.87 7.46 -12.12
CA LEU A 449 20.98 6.79 -11.44
C LEU A 449 22.06 7.77 -11.02
N GLU A 450 22.52 8.64 -11.93
CA GLU A 450 23.49 9.70 -11.62
C GLU A 450 22.98 10.61 -10.50
N LYS A 451 21.68 10.94 -10.53
CA LYS A 451 21.07 11.76 -9.50
C LYS A 451 21.01 11.06 -8.14
N ALA A 452 20.72 9.76 -8.11
CA ALA A 452 20.74 8.96 -6.90
C ALA A 452 22.17 8.85 -6.31
N GLU A 453 23.21 8.75 -7.17
CA GLU A 453 24.62 8.75 -6.72
C GLU A 453 24.97 10.03 -5.94
N GLU A 454 24.46 11.19 -6.35
CA GLU A 454 24.69 12.47 -5.64
C GLU A 454 24.15 12.46 -4.20
N TYR A 455 23.13 11.65 -3.91
CA TYR A 455 22.50 11.55 -2.59
C TYR A 455 23.06 10.43 -1.70
N GLY A 456 24.18 9.82 -2.11
CA GLY A 456 24.95 8.92 -1.27
C GLY A 456 24.89 7.45 -1.67
N CYS A 457 24.14 7.09 -2.73
CA CYS A 457 24.23 5.76 -3.32
C CYS A 457 25.56 5.58 -4.03
N LYS A 458 26.22 4.44 -3.84
CA LYS A 458 27.54 4.17 -4.40
C LYS A 458 27.46 3.05 -5.42
N ARG A 459 27.53 3.40 -6.70
CA ARG A 459 27.69 2.42 -7.76
C ARG A 459 29.15 1.99 -7.91
N GLU A 460 29.37 0.71 -8.19
CA GLU A 460 30.63 0.26 -8.76
C GLU A 460 30.59 0.43 -10.28
N LYS A 461 31.24 1.48 -10.78
CA LYS A 461 31.47 1.66 -12.22
C LYS A 461 32.50 0.61 -12.66
N SER A 462 32.03 -0.49 -13.23
CA SER A 462 32.87 -1.41 -14.01
C SER A 462 32.53 -1.26 -15.48
N ASP A 463 33.58 -1.20 -16.30
CA ASP A 463 33.47 -1.27 -17.75
C ASP A 463 34.00 -2.66 -18.14
N PRO A 464 33.18 -3.73 -18.03
CA PRO A 464 33.64 -5.07 -18.33
C PRO A 464 34.08 -5.12 -19.79
N ALA A 465 35.19 -5.82 -20.07
CA ALA A 465 35.59 -6.07 -21.45
C ALA A 465 34.45 -6.79 -22.17
N LEU A 466 34.18 -6.41 -23.43
CA LEU A 466 33.22 -7.11 -24.28
C LEU A 466 33.56 -8.60 -24.28
N ALA A 467 32.58 -9.42 -23.90
CA ALA A 467 32.73 -10.85 -23.97
C ALA A 467 32.68 -11.29 -25.44
N ASP A 468 33.57 -12.21 -25.80
CA ASP A 468 33.64 -12.76 -27.15
C ASP A 468 32.72 -13.97 -27.37
N VAL A 469 32.04 -14.44 -26.32
CA VAL A 469 31.15 -15.61 -26.35
C VAL A 469 29.81 -15.24 -25.73
N ASP A 470 28.73 -15.39 -26.49
CA ASP A 470 27.37 -15.26 -25.98
C ASP A 470 26.84 -16.62 -25.55
N LEU A 471 25.95 -16.60 -24.55
CA LEU A 471 25.11 -17.72 -24.16
C LEU A 471 23.64 -17.35 -24.40
N VAL A 472 22.94 -18.15 -25.19
CA VAL A 472 21.50 -18.01 -25.43
C VAL A 472 20.77 -19.09 -24.66
N LEU A 473 19.83 -18.65 -23.81
CA LEU A 473 18.95 -19.48 -23.00
C LEU A 473 17.52 -19.36 -23.57
N PRO A 474 16.88 -20.46 -24.01
CA PRO A 474 15.51 -20.41 -24.50
C PRO A 474 14.52 -20.32 -23.33
N THR A 475 13.46 -19.53 -23.49
CA THR A 475 12.28 -19.58 -22.63
C THR A 475 11.49 -20.85 -22.96
N LEU A 476 11.10 -21.61 -21.94
CA LEU A 476 10.34 -22.85 -22.09
C LEU A 476 9.01 -22.73 -21.31
N GLU A 477 7.90 -23.04 -21.97
CA GLU A 477 6.62 -23.29 -21.30
C GLU A 477 6.55 -24.77 -20.90
N ILE A 478 6.51 -25.05 -19.59
CA ILE A 478 6.58 -26.41 -19.04
C ILE A 478 5.42 -26.62 -18.07
N SER A 479 4.75 -27.77 -18.17
CA SER A 479 3.68 -28.15 -17.24
C SER A 479 4.18 -29.11 -16.15
N ILE A 480 3.57 -29.04 -14.96
CA ILE A 480 3.91 -29.93 -13.84
C ILE A 480 3.63 -31.39 -14.24
N GLY A 481 4.69 -32.21 -14.20
CA GLY A 481 4.63 -33.65 -14.49
C GLY A 481 5.18 -34.03 -15.86
N ASP A 482 5.45 -33.06 -16.73
CA ASP A 482 6.03 -33.31 -18.06
C ASP A 482 7.55 -33.28 -18.02
N ASP A 483 8.18 -34.10 -18.88
CA ASP A 483 9.60 -33.98 -19.20
C ASP A 483 9.83 -32.74 -20.07
N PHE A 484 10.98 -32.08 -19.92
CA PHE A 484 11.35 -30.92 -20.73
C PHE A 484 12.81 -30.99 -21.18
N GLU A 485 13.12 -30.30 -22.27
CA GLU A 485 14.46 -30.23 -22.85
C GLU A 485 14.93 -28.76 -22.89
N LEU A 486 16.08 -28.47 -22.26
CA LEU A 486 16.70 -27.15 -22.24
C LEU A 486 17.97 -27.18 -23.09
N ASN A 487 17.94 -26.45 -24.21
CA ASN A 487 19.07 -26.31 -25.13
C ASN A 487 19.84 -25.02 -24.84
N LEU A 488 21.11 -25.13 -24.48
CA LEU A 488 21.99 -23.98 -24.27
C LEU A 488 22.81 -23.76 -25.55
N GLU A 489 22.63 -22.62 -26.21
CA GLU A 489 23.40 -22.28 -27.41
C GLU A 489 24.54 -21.32 -27.05
N PHE A 490 25.76 -21.66 -27.47
CA PHE A 490 26.94 -20.84 -27.27
C PHE A 490 27.41 -20.25 -28.59
N ILE A 491 27.57 -18.93 -28.67
CA ILE A 491 27.95 -18.23 -29.91
C ILE A 491 29.30 -17.56 -29.71
N ASN A 492 30.37 -18.08 -30.33
CA ASN A 492 31.68 -17.44 -30.32
C ASN A 492 31.77 -16.36 -31.41
N ARG A 493 31.85 -15.11 -31.00
CA ARG A 493 32.01 -13.92 -31.86
C ARG A 493 33.46 -13.56 -32.15
N SER A 494 34.43 -14.25 -31.57
CA SER A 494 35.85 -14.02 -31.88
C SER A 494 36.32 -14.78 -33.11
N ASP A 495 37.41 -14.28 -33.69
CA ASP A 495 38.14 -14.93 -34.78
C ASP A 495 39.08 -16.05 -34.28
N GLU A 496 39.06 -16.34 -32.99
CA GLU A 496 39.90 -17.34 -32.34
C GLU A 496 39.05 -18.47 -31.74
N GLN A 497 39.66 -19.64 -31.55
CA GLN A 497 39.01 -20.72 -30.82
C GLN A 497 38.86 -20.35 -29.35
N ARG A 498 37.72 -20.67 -28.75
CA ARG A 498 37.45 -20.50 -27.33
C ARG A 498 37.08 -21.85 -26.71
N THR A 499 37.44 -22.03 -25.45
CA THR A 499 36.99 -23.16 -24.63
C THR A 499 36.22 -22.57 -23.46
N ALA A 500 34.96 -22.98 -23.32
CA ALA A 500 34.09 -22.56 -22.23
C ALA A 500 33.92 -23.70 -21.24
N ASP A 501 34.33 -23.49 -19.99
CA ASP A 501 33.96 -24.36 -18.88
C ASP A 501 32.61 -23.87 -18.34
N VAL A 502 31.59 -24.70 -18.49
CA VAL A 502 30.19 -24.35 -18.23
C VAL A 502 29.75 -25.03 -16.94
N TYR A 503 29.06 -24.29 -16.08
CA TYR A 503 28.46 -24.81 -14.86
C TYR A 503 26.94 -24.68 -14.96
N ILE A 504 26.23 -25.80 -15.03
CA ILE A 504 24.78 -25.86 -15.15
C ILE A 504 24.22 -26.36 -13.82
N ASN A 505 23.40 -25.54 -13.17
CA ASN A 505 22.69 -25.89 -11.96
C ASN A 505 21.17 -25.74 -12.18
N GLY A 506 20.41 -26.81 -11.94
CA GLY A 506 18.96 -26.80 -11.89
C GLY A 506 18.49 -26.95 -10.44
N SER A 507 17.73 -25.97 -9.97
CA SER A 507 17.24 -25.90 -8.59
C SER A 507 15.75 -25.58 -8.55
N VAL A 508 15.03 -26.23 -7.62
CA VAL A 508 13.66 -25.84 -7.24
C VAL A 508 13.78 -24.64 -6.31
N VAL A 509 13.13 -23.53 -6.65
CA VAL A 509 13.16 -22.29 -5.86
C VAL A 509 11.75 -21.84 -5.47
N TYR A 510 11.62 -21.20 -4.31
CA TYR A 510 10.48 -20.36 -3.99
C TYR A 510 10.51 -19.11 -4.87
N TYR A 511 9.37 -18.45 -5.04
CA TYR A 511 9.28 -17.25 -5.88
C TYR A 511 10.18 -16.08 -5.42
N THR A 512 10.72 -16.14 -4.22
CA THR A 512 11.70 -15.19 -3.67
C THR A 512 13.14 -15.47 -4.12
N GLY A 513 13.35 -16.48 -4.95
CA GLY A 513 14.68 -16.96 -5.34
C GLY A 513 15.35 -17.87 -4.29
N VAL A 514 14.67 -18.19 -3.17
CA VAL A 514 15.21 -19.12 -2.17
C VAL A 514 15.14 -20.56 -2.69
N THR A 515 16.27 -21.28 -2.76
CA THR A 515 16.37 -22.67 -3.24
C THR A 515 15.85 -23.62 -2.16
N SER A 516 14.95 -24.50 -2.57
CA SER A 516 14.45 -25.63 -1.80
C SER A 516 15.35 -26.86 -2.00
N SER A 517 15.60 -27.26 -3.25
CA SER A 517 16.42 -28.43 -3.59
C SER A 517 17.14 -28.29 -4.93
N GLU A 518 18.31 -28.91 -5.06
CA GLU A 518 19.04 -29.05 -6.33
C GLU A 518 18.60 -30.37 -7.01
N PHE A 519 18.22 -30.31 -8.28
CA PHE A 519 17.82 -31.49 -9.06
C PHE A 519 18.76 -31.79 -10.23
N LEU A 520 19.60 -30.83 -10.63
CA LEU A 520 20.56 -31.00 -11.72
C LEU A 520 21.85 -30.25 -11.42
N PHE A 521 22.99 -30.91 -11.61
CA PHE A 521 24.28 -30.24 -11.66
C PHE A 521 25.15 -30.89 -12.74
N ARG A 522 25.66 -30.09 -13.68
CA ARG A 522 26.56 -30.56 -14.75
C ARG A 522 27.65 -29.54 -15.02
N THR A 523 28.82 -30.04 -15.41
CA THR A 523 30.00 -29.22 -15.72
C THR A 523 30.61 -29.56 -17.08
N PRO A 524 29.91 -29.32 -18.21
CA PRO A 524 30.48 -29.62 -19.52
C PRO A 524 31.55 -28.59 -19.92
N THR A 525 32.51 -29.05 -20.74
CA THR A 525 33.45 -28.17 -21.44
C THR A 525 33.03 -28.09 -22.90
N VAL A 526 32.81 -26.89 -23.42
CA VAL A 526 32.39 -26.64 -24.80
C VAL A 526 33.55 -26.02 -25.56
N ASN A 527 33.90 -26.61 -26.71
CA ASN A 527 34.94 -26.09 -27.59
C ASN A 527 34.29 -25.36 -28.77
N LEU A 528 34.48 -24.05 -28.83
CA LEU A 528 33.82 -23.19 -29.80
C LEU A 528 34.82 -22.77 -30.87
N GLY A 529 34.56 -23.15 -32.11
CA GLY A 529 35.33 -22.66 -33.25
C GLY A 529 35.16 -21.14 -33.44
N PRO A 530 36.08 -20.48 -34.16
CA PRO A 530 35.93 -19.07 -34.51
C PRO A 530 34.62 -18.78 -35.24
N GLN A 531 33.89 -17.73 -34.85
CA GLN A 531 32.64 -17.31 -35.52
C GLN A 531 31.58 -18.43 -35.66
N LYS A 532 31.50 -19.35 -34.69
CA LYS A 532 30.57 -20.50 -34.70
C LYS A 532 29.60 -20.48 -33.52
N SER A 533 28.44 -21.12 -33.73
CA SER A 533 27.54 -21.57 -32.67
C SER A 533 27.64 -23.08 -32.45
N GLU A 534 27.51 -23.51 -31.20
CA GLU A 534 27.41 -24.93 -30.77
C GLU A 534 26.28 -25.11 -29.76
#